data_AF-A0AA39MKF1-F1
#
_entry.id   AF-A0AA39MKF1-F1
#
_cell.length_a   1.000
_cell.length_b   1.000
_cell.length_c   1.000
_cell.angle_alpha   90.00
_cell.angle_beta   90.00
_cell.angle_gamma   90.00
#
_symmetry.space_group_name_H-M   'P 1'
#
loop_
_entity.id
_entity.type
_entity.pdbx_description
1 polymer ?
#
loop_
_entity_poly.entity_id
_entity_poly.type
_entity_poly.pdbx_seq_one_letter_code
_entity_poly.pdbx_strand_id
1 'polypeptide(L)'
;LDRVNKKVKHEKKLAYHIFGWIAFARRRLKGVELQYALAVKPGMKELNADSIPDYDVITSVCAGLVIVDSKGSPTFVYYTTQEYFTSHQDELFPCIHEDMMRTCLTYMSFDIFE
;
A
#
# COMPACT_ATOMS: atom_id res chain seq x y z
N LEU A 1 -4.77 14.20 -6.91
CA LEU A 1 -4.75 13.97 -5.45
C LEU A 1 -5.96 14.56 -4.72
N ASP A 2 -6.53 15.67 -5.18
CA ASP A 2 -7.69 16.34 -4.56
C ASP A 2 -8.85 15.43 -4.18
N ARG A 3 -9.22 14.48 -5.06
CA ARG A 3 -10.29 13.50 -4.78
C ARG A 3 -9.97 12.63 -3.57
N VAL A 4 -8.71 12.20 -3.42
CA VAL A 4 -8.24 11.43 -2.26
C VAL A 4 -8.19 12.31 -1.01
N ASN A 5 -7.72 13.56 -1.15
CA ASN A 5 -7.60 14.50 -0.04
C ASN A 5 -8.95 14.92 0.57
N LYS A 6 -10.04 14.82 -0.19
CA LYS A 6 -11.42 15.07 0.28
C LYS A 6 -12.07 13.88 0.99
N LYS A 7 -11.44 12.69 0.95
CA LYS A 7 -11.95 11.50 1.65
C LYS A 7 -11.77 11.62 3.16
N VAL A 8 -12.51 10.77 3.90
CA VAL A 8 -12.38 10.67 5.35
C VAL A 8 -10.96 10.25 5.76
N LYS A 9 -10.53 10.65 6.96
CA LYS A 9 -9.15 10.49 7.44
C LYS A 9 -8.58 9.07 7.26
N HIS A 10 -9.39 8.04 7.54
CA HIS A 10 -8.96 6.66 7.41
C HIS A 10 -8.72 6.25 5.95
N GLU A 11 -9.66 6.55 5.05
CA GLU A 11 -9.50 6.26 3.61
C GLU A 11 -8.34 7.03 3.00
N LYS A 12 -8.16 8.31 3.37
CA LYS A 12 -7.01 9.10 2.94
C LYS A 12 -5.70 8.43 3.38
N LYS A 13 -5.60 8.03 4.66
CA LYS A 13 -4.40 7.34 5.17
C LYS A 13 -4.14 6.03 4.41
N LEU A 14 -5.18 5.24 4.16
CA LEU A 14 -5.06 3.98 3.41
C LEU A 14 -4.60 4.23 1.97
N ALA A 15 -5.16 5.22 1.27
CA ALA A 15 -4.76 5.58 -0.09
C ALA A 15 -3.29 5.97 -0.17
N TYR A 16 -2.80 6.82 0.74
CA TYR A 16 -1.38 7.17 0.81
C TYR A 16 -0.52 5.96 1.15
N HIS A 17 -0.98 5.07 2.04
CA HIS A 17 -0.24 3.84 2.33
C HIS A 17 -0.10 2.96 1.08
N ILE A 18 -1.17 2.80 0.30
CA ILE A 18 -1.15 2.11 -1.01
C ILE A 18 -0.18 2.78 -1.98
N PHE A 19 -0.22 4.12 -2.11
CA PHE A 19 0.68 4.85 -3.00
C PHE A 19 2.14 4.64 -2.62
N GLY A 20 2.44 4.67 -1.33
CA GLY A 20 3.79 4.41 -0.83
C GLY A 20 4.28 3.01 -1.22
N TRP A 21 3.47 1.97 -0.98
CA TRP A 21 3.84 0.60 -1.36
C TRP A 21 4.04 0.43 -2.87
N ILE A 22 3.21 1.04 -3.70
CA ILE A 22 3.33 0.93 -5.16
C ILE A 22 4.54 1.72 -5.68
N ALA A 23 4.79 2.91 -5.15
CA ALA A 23 5.85 3.80 -5.63
C ALA A 23 7.26 3.35 -5.19
N PHE A 24 7.40 2.85 -3.96
CA PHE A 24 8.71 2.65 -3.31
C PHE A 24 9.08 1.18 -3.09
N ALA A 25 8.22 0.22 -3.47
CA ALA A 25 8.62 -1.18 -3.49
C ALA A 25 9.76 -1.43 -4.47
N ARG A 26 10.78 -2.17 -4.01
CA ARG A 26 11.99 -2.51 -4.80
C ARG A 26 11.66 -3.19 -6.13
N ARG A 27 10.54 -3.93 -6.17
CA ARG A 27 9.97 -4.52 -7.39
C ARG A 27 8.47 -4.31 -7.38
N ARG A 28 7.84 -4.46 -8.54
CA ARG A 28 6.37 -4.54 -8.62
C ARG A 28 5.86 -5.64 -7.70
N LEU A 29 4.84 -5.30 -6.92
CA LEU A 29 4.14 -6.21 -6.03
C LEU A 29 3.02 -6.90 -6.80
N LYS A 30 2.82 -8.19 -6.51
CA LYS A 30 1.57 -8.87 -6.85
C LYS A 30 0.46 -8.29 -5.99
N GLY A 31 -0.78 -8.32 -6.48
CA GLY A 31 -1.91 -7.80 -5.73
C GLY A 31 -2.06 -8.40 -4.33
N VAL A 32 -1.87 -9.72 -4.20
CA VAL A 32 -1.91 -10.40 -2.89
C VAL A 32 -0.82 -9.92 -1.94
N GLU A 33 0.37 -9.59 -2.45
CA GLU A 33 1.47 -9.08 -1.62
C GLU A 33 1.14 -7.70 -1.07
N LEU A 34 0.52 -6.84 -1.89
CA LEU A 34 0.04 -5.54 -1.42
C LEU A 34 -1.07 -5.71 -0.39
N GLN A 35 -2.09 -6.54 -0.66
CA GLN A 35 -3.20 -6.77 0.27
C GLN A 35 -2.71 -7.20 1.66
N TYR A 36 -1.74 -8.14 1.70
CA TYR A 36 -1.16 -8.61 2.95
C TYR A 36 -0.35 -7.50 3.63
N ALA A 37 0.46 -6.76 2.88
CA ALA A 37 1.25 -5.65 3.43
C ALA A 37 0.36 -4.55 4.06
N LEU A 38 -0.82 -4.29 3.49
CA LEU A 38 -1.78 -3.31 4.02
C LEU A 38 -2.51 -3.80 5.28
N ALA A 39 -2.63 -5.12 5.47
CA ALA A 39 -3.33 -5.74 6.59
C ALA A 39 -2.45 -5.89 7.84
N VAL A 40 -1.14 -6.04 7.64
CA VAL A 40 -0.16 -6.19 8.72
C VAL A 40 0.00 -4.89 9.51
N LYS A 41 -0.10 -4.98 10.83
CA LYS A 41 0.18 -3.89 11.77
C LYS A 41 1.31 -4.30 12.72
N PRO A 42 2.16 -3.34 13.17
CA PRO A 42 3.23 -3.63 14.10
C PRO A 42 2.75 -4.40 15.34
N GLY A 43 3.48 -5.45 15.72
CA GLY A 43 3.19 -6.26 16.91
C GLY A 43 2.15 -7.36 16.72
N MET A 44 1.62 -7.54 15.51
CA MET A 44 0.80 -8.72 15.17
C MET A 44 1.64 -9.99 15.17
N LYS A 45 1.01 -11.10 15.54
CA LYS A 45 1.58 -12.46 15.48
C LYS A 45 0.90 -13.35 14.44
N GLU A 46 -0.23 -12.91 13.93
CA GLU A 46 -1.02 -13.60 12.91
C GLU A 46 -1.74 -12.60 12.02
N LEU A 47 -2.08 -13.03 10.81
CA LEU A 47 -2.85 -12.23 9.87
C LEU A 47 -4.34 -12.48 10.08
N ASN A 48 -5.10 -11.45 10.41
CA ASN A 48 -6.55 -11.53 10.41
C ASN A 48 -7.07 -11.40 8.97
N ALA A 49 -7.76 -12.42 8.46
CA ALA A 49 -8.37 -12.40 7.12
C ALA A 49 -9.33 -11.22 6.91
N ASP A 50 -10.07 -10.81 7.96
CA ASP A 50 -11.00 -9.67 7.92
C ASP A 50 -10.29 -8.32 7.78
N SER A 51 -8.98 -8.29 8.02
CA SER A 51 -8.16 -7.07 7.87
C SER A 51 -7.55 -6.91 6.48
N ILE A 52 -7.69 -7.92 5.62
CA ILE A 52 -7.16 -7.91 4.25
C ILE A 52 -8.11 -7.10 3.37
N PRO A 53 -7.69 -5.95 2.83
CA PRO A 53 -8.56 -5.14 1.98
C PRO A 53 -8.74 -5.79 0.61
N ASP A 54 -9.98 -5.84 0.12
CA ASP A 54 -10.29 -6.25 -1.25
C ASP A 54 -9.75 -5.26 -2.30
N TYR A 55 -9.58 -5.74 -3.53
CA TYR A 55 -9.16 -4.88 -4.65
C TYR A 55 -10.10 -3.71 -4.91
N ASP A 56 -11.41 -3.91 -4.70
CA ASP A 56 -12.40 -2.85 -4.84
C ASP A 56 -12.18 -1.74 -3.80
N VAL A 57 -11.80 -2.11 -2.57
CA VAL A 57 -11.42 -1.13 -1.54
C VAL A 57 -10.15 -0.39 -1.98
N ILE A 58 -9.10 -1.11 -2.40
CA ILE A 58 -7.83 -0.52 -2.84
C ILE A 58 -8.05 0.49 -3.98
N THR A 59 -8.82 0.12 -5.00
CA THR A 59 -9.08 0.99 -6.16
C THR A 59 -10.00 2.16 -5.82
N SER A 60 -11.04 1.94 -5.00
CA SER A 60 -11.99 2.96 -4.56
C SER A 60 -11.34 4.04 -3.71
N VAL A 61 -10.51 3.68 -2.72
CA VAL A 61 -9.83 4.67 -1.88
C VAL A 61 -8.79 5.48 -2.67
N CYS A 62 -8.17 4.87 -3.68
CA CYS A 62 -7.21 5.52 -4.58
C CYS A 62 -7.85 6.46 -5.62
N ALA A 63 -9.18 6.56 -5.67
CA ALA A 63 -9.92 7.45 -6.57
C ALA A 63 -9.53 7.31 -8.05
N GLY A 64 -9.19 6.08 -8.49
CA GLY A 64 -8.79 5.78 -9.86
C GLY A 64 -7.36 6.15 -10.22
N LEU A 65 -6.50 6.51 -9.26
CA LEU A 65 -5.06 6.68 -9.51
C LEU A 65 -4.33 5.33 -9.64
N VAL A 66 -4.91 4.27 -9.09
CA VAL A 66 -4.36 2.92 -9.08
C VAL A 66 -5.34 1.99 -9.78
N ILE A 67 -4.79 1.10 -10.61
CA ILE A 67 -5.47 0.00 -11.28
C ILE A 67 -4.72 -1.30 -11.03
N VAL A 68 -5.37 -2.43 -11.28
CA VAL A 68 -4.70 -3.73 -11.33
C VAL A 68 -4.37 -4.03 -12.80
N ASP A 69 -3.10 -4.25 -13.11
CA ASP A 69 -2.66 -4.54 -14.48
C ASP A 69 -3.05 -5.97 -14.92
N SER A 70 -2.79 -6.30 -16.19
CA SER A 70 -3.10 -7.62 -16.76
C SER A 70 -2.35 -8.79 -16.08
N LYS A 71 -1.35 -8.50 -15.25
CA LYS A 71 -0.59 -9.48 -14.47
C LYS A 71 -1.06 -9.55 -13.02
N GLY A 72 -2.15 -8.87 -12.67
CA GLY A 72 -2.67 -8.84 -11.31
C GLY A 72 -1.85 -7.97 -10.36
N SER A 73 -1.07 -7.02 -10.88
CA SER A 73 -0.21 -6.14 -10.07
C SER A 73 -0.83 -4.74 -9.94
N PRO A 74 -1.01 -4.21 -8.72
CA PRO A 74 -1.43 -2.83 -8.51
C PRO A 74 -0.38 -1.87 -9.09
N THR A 75 -0.82 -0.96 -9.95
CA THR A 75 0.02 0.01 -10.62
C THR A 75 -0.69 1.35 -10.72
N PHE A 76 0.09 2.43 -10.82
CA PHE A 76 -0.47 3.72 -11.18
C PHE A 76 -0.99 3.72 -12.62
N VAL A 77 -2.10 4.43 -12.86
CA VAL A 77 -2.68 4.58 -14.20
C VAL A 77 -1.72 5.30 -15.16
N TYR A 78 -1.00 6.30 -14.65
CA TYR A 78 -0.05 7.08 -15.41
C TYR A 78 1.35 6.96 -14.79
N TYR A 79 2.37 6.78 -15.62
CA TYR A 79 3.75 6.70 -15.15
C TYR A 79 4.19 7.99 -14.45
N THR A 80 3.69 9.15 -14.88
CA THR A 80 3.94 10.45 -14.25
C THR A 80 3.42 10.54 -12.82
N THR A 81 2.41 9.73 -12.46
CA THR A 81 1.93 9.63 -11.08
C THR A 81 2.99 8.97 -10.20
N GLN A 82 3.69 7.96 -10.72
CA GLN A 82 4.80 7.34 -10.01
C GLN A 82 5.96 8.32 -9.85
N GLU A 83 6.36 9.01 -10.93
CA GLU A 83 7.43 10.04 -10.87
C GLU A 83 7.10 11.15 -9.87
N TYR A 84 5.85 11.60 -9.83
CA TYR A 84 5.39 12.60 -8.87
C TYR A 84 5.60 12.12 -7.43
N PHE A 85 5.17 10.90 -7.10
CA PHE A 85 5.36 10.38 -5.74
C PHE A 85 6.83 10.14 -5.39
N THR A 86 7.62 9.57 -6.31
CA THR A 86 9.05 9.34 -6.07
C THR A 86 9.82 10.66 -5.87
N SER A 87 9.50 11.71 -6.63
CA SER A 87 10.13 13.04 -6.49
C SER A 87 9.71 13.80 -5.22
N HIS A 88 8.58 13.45 -4.62
CA HIS A 88 8.05 14.08 -3.41
C HIS A 88 8.08 13.13 -2.20
N GLN A 89 9.02 12.18 -2.18
CA GLN A 89 9.12 11.18 -1.10
C GLN A 89 9.23 11.83 0.27
N ASP A 90 10.13 12.79 0.45
CA ASP A 90 10.42 13.36 1.76
C ASP A 90 9.23 14.15 2.34
N GLU A 91 8.41 14.75 1.47
CA GLU A 91 7.21 15.49 1.87
C GLU A 91 6.02 14.56 2.14
N LEU A 92 5.76 13.62 1.24
CA LEU A 92 4.52 12.82 1.26
C LEU A 92 4.68 11.48 2.00
N PHE A 93 5.91 10.97 2.08
CA PHE A 93 6.25 9.61 2.49
C PHE A 93 7.55 9.54 3.33
N PRO A 94 7.75 10.42 4.34
CA PRO A 94 9.03 10.57 5.02
C PRO A 94 9.57 9.28 5.69
N CYS A 95 8.68 8.38 6.10
CA CYS A 95 9.04 7.14 6.80
C CYS A 95 8.72 5.87 6.00
N ILE A 96 8.47 5.95 4.69
CA ILE A 96 7.90 4.82 3.94
C ILE A 96 8.77 3.56 3.98
N HIS A 97 10.08 3.68 3.84
CA HIS A 97 10.98 2.54 3.88
C HIS A 97 11.04 1.91 5.28
N GLU A 98 10.97 2.72 6.34
CA GLU A 98 10.89 2.23 7.73
C GLU A 98 9.57 1.49 7.96
N ASP A 99 8.46 2.06 7.51
CA ASP A 99 7.13 1.45 7.60
C ASP A 99 7.09 0.12 6.86
N MET A 100 7.58 0.08 5.62
CA MET A 100 7.66 -1.15 4.83
C MET A 100 8.52 -2.21 5.51
N MET A 101 9.71 -1.83 6.00
CA MET A 101 10.60 -2.74 6.73
C MET A 101 9.91 -3.33 7.96
N ARG A 102 9.28 -2.48 8.79
CA ARG A 102 8.58 -2.91 10.00
C ARG A 102 7.41 -3.84 9.69
N THR A 103 6.66 -3.55 8.63
CA THR A 103 5.60 -4.43 8.14
C THR A 103 6.15 -5.79 7.72
N CYS A 104 7.21 -5.82 6.90
CA CYS A 104 7.85 -7.08 6.48
C CYS A 104 8.38 -7.87 7.67
N LEU A 105 9.07 -7.21 8.61
CA LEU A 105 9.58 -7.85 9.84
C LEU A 105 8.45 -8.46 10.66
N THR A 106 7.37 -7.71 10.87
CA THR A 106 6.20 -8.20 11.62
C THR A 106 5.59 -9.43 10.95
N TYR A 107 5.42 -9.39 9.62
CA TYR A 107 4.91 -10.53 8.86
C TYR A 107 5.81 -11.78 8.98
N MET A 108 7.13 -11.61 8.89
CA MET A 108 8.08 -12.71 9.02
C MET A 108 8.16 -13.28 10.44
N SER A 109 7.71 -12.53 11.45
CA SER A 109 7.64 -12.95 12.86
C SER A 109 6.28 -13.54 13.25
N PHE A 110 5.45 -13.93 12.28
CA PHE A 110 4.19 -14.60 12.58
C PHE A 110 4.39 -16.03 13.08
N ASP A 111 3.56 -16.44 14.04
CA ASP A 111 3.63 -17.72 14.74
C ASP A 111 3.48 -18.92 13.77
N ILE A 112 2.90 -18.71 12.58
CA ILE A 112 2.76 -19.74 11.53
C ILE A 112 4.10 -20.19 10.91
N PHE A 113 5.17 -19.44 11.13
CA PHE A 113 6.50 -19.72 10.60
C PHE A 113 7.46 -20.33 11.65
N GLU A 114 6.99 -20.52 12.89
CA GLU A 114 7.68 -21.28 13.94
C GLU A 114 7.32 -22.77 13.91
#